data_AF-A0A1Z4V181-F1
#
_entry.id   AF-A0A1Z4V181-F1
#
_cell.length_a   1.000
_cell.length_b   1.000
_cell.length_c   1.000
_cell.angle_alpha   90.00
_cell.angle_beta   90.00
_cell.angle_gamma   90.00
#
_symmetry.space_group_name_H-M   'P 1'
#
loop_
_entity.id
_entity.type
_entity.pdbx_description
1 polymer ?
#
loop_
_entity_poly.entity_id
_entity_poly.type
_entity_poly.pdbx_seq_one_letter_code
_entity_poly.pdbx_strand_id
1 'polypeptide(L)'
;MKIDPLDYADHHPTPSEVYLIIEVADSSLKLYCETKAKAYSLAGIQYYWVLDVVKRELHIFRKPTENGYYKSELIIGEDGTVSPLEFPDLQIRLSDMLPPCEK
;
A
#
# COMPACT_ATOMS: atom_id res chain seq x y z
N MET A 1 -0.56 26.95 -16.07
CA MET A 1 -1.57 26.37 -15.17
C MET A 1 -0.84 26.01 -13.89
N LYS A 2 -1.27 26.49 -12.72
CA LYS A 2 -0.69 26.08 -11.43
C LYS A 2 -1.36 24.76 -11.08
N ILE A 3 -0.60 23.69 -11.00
CA ILE A 3 -1.07 22.40 -10.53
C ILE A 3 -1.10 22.48 -9.01
N ASP A 4 -2.27 22.25 -8.39
CA ASP A 4 -2.37 22.03 -6.96
C ASP A 4 -2.15 20.53 -6.69
N PRO A 5 -1.06 20.13 -6.02
CA PRO A 5 -0.77 18.71 -5.77
C PRO A 5 -1.77 18.02 -4.84
N LEU A 6 -2.70 18.77 -4.21
CA LEU A 6 -3.78 18.21 -3.39
C LEU A 6 -5.15 18.19 -4.09
N ASP A 7 -5.27 18.82 -5.27
CA ASP A 7 -6.50 18.82 -6.07
C ASP A 7 -6.41 17.84 -7.24
N TYR A 8 -6.88 16.61 -7.01
CA TYR A 8 -6.91 15.56 -8.02
C TYR A 8 -8.03 15.75 -9.08
N ALA A 9 -8.80 16.83 -9.02
CA ALA A 9 -9.80 17.15 -10.06
C ALA A 9 -9.16 17.76 -11.31
N ASP A 10 -8.01 18.42 -11.17
CA ASP A 10 -7.31 19.12 -12.25
C ASP A 10 -6.54 18.15 -13.18
N HIS A 11 -5.99 17.06 -12.61
CA HIS A 11 -5.40 15.95 -13.37
C HIS A 11 -5.35 14.68 -12.52
N HIS A 12 -5.21 13.53 -13.20
CA HIS A 12 -4.91 12.29 -12.49
C HIS A 12 -3.50 12.33 -11.90
N PRO A 13 -3.30 11.85 -10.67
CA PRO A 13 -2.00 11.88 -10.03
C PRO A 13 -0.96 11.12 -10.83
N THR A 14 0.20 11.73 -10.99
CA THR A 14 1.41 11.08 -11.48
C THR A 14 2.02 10.21 -10.37
N PRO A 15 2.84 9.20 -10.71
CA PRO A 15 3.48 8.35 -9.70
C PRO A 15 4.26 9.13 -8.63
N SER A 16 4.84 10.28 -8.97
CA SER A 16 5.56 11.17 -8.04
C SER A 16 4.67 11.91 -7.05
N GLU A 17 3.36 12.00 -7.32
CA GLU A 17 2.35 12.63 -6.46
C GLU A 17 1.68 11.61 -5.53
N VAL A 18 2.04 10.33 -5.65
CA VAL A 18 1.46 9.24 -4.85
C VAL A 18 2.46 8.73 -3.82
N TYR A 19 2.23 9.08 -2.56
CA TYR A 19 3.09 8.64 -1.45
C TYR A 19 2.86 7.19 -1.01
N LEU A 20 1.61 6.71 -1.10
CA LEU A 20 1.22 5.36 -0.70
C LEU A 20 -0.10 4.97 -1.38
N ILE A 21 -0.16 3.78 -1.96
CA ILE A 21 -1.40 3.13 -2.36
C ILE A 21 -1.73 2.03 -1.34
N ILE A 22 -2.98 1.95 -0.89
CA ILE A 22 -3.47 0.90 0.00
C ILE A 22 -4.65 0.21 -0.67
N GLU A 23 -4.58 -1.11 -0.80
CA GLU A 23 -5.69 -1.95 -1.23
C GLU A 23 -6.16 -2.81 -0.05
N VAL A 24 -7.46 -3.04 0.05
CA VAL A 24 -8.05 -3.90 1.09
C VAL A 24 -8.54 -5.19 0.43
N ALA A 25 -8.00 -6.31 0.88
CA ALA A 25 -8.21 -7.63 0.29
C ALA A 25 -9.04 -8.52 1.23
N ASP A 26 -10.27 -8.81 0.80
CA ASP A 26 -11.14 -9.81 1.44
C ASP A 26 -11.05 -11.17 0.72
N SER A 27 -11.26 -11.19 -0.60
CA SER A 27 -11.23 -12.44 -1.40
C SER A 27 -10.14 -12.50 -2.46
N SER A 28 -9.60 -11.35 -2.87
CA SER A 28 -8.79 -11.22 -4.09
C SER A 28 -7.31 -10.94 -3.80
N LEU A 29 -6.75 -11.50 -2.73
CA LEU A 29 -5.37 -11.23 -2.29
C LEU A 29 -4.33 -11.40 -3.42
N LYS A 30 -4.43 -12.51 -4.18
CA LYS A 30 -3.51 -12.80 -5.30
C LYS A 30 -3.53 -11.71 -6.38
N LEU A 31 -4.70 -11.18 -6.70
CA LEU A 31 -4.83 -10.10 -7.69
C LEU A 31 -4.05 -8.86 -7.23
N TYR A 32 -4.16 -8.51 -5.94
CA TYR A 32 -3.51 -7.34 -5.38
C TYR A 32 -2.01 -7.52 -5.19
N CYS A 33 -1.57 -8.69 -4.70
CA CYS A 33 -0.17 -8.98 -4.42
C CYS A 33 0.65 -9.37 -5.66
N GLU A 34 0.02 -9.84 -6.74
CA GLU A 34 0.72 -10.20 -7.98
C GLU A 34 0.43 -9.21 -9.11
N THR A 35 -0.83 -9.14 -9.58
CA THR A 35 -1.17 -8.39 -10.79
C THR A 35 -1.08 -6.87 -10.57
N LYS A 36 -1.75 -6.34 -9.54
CA LYS A 36 -1.67 -4.89 -9.24
C LYS A 36 -0.29 -4.50 -8.73
N ALA A 37 0.34 -5.32 -7.88
CA ALA A 37 1.71 -5.07 -7.42
C ALA A 37 2.68 -4.91 -8.60
N LYS A 38 2.62 -5.80 -9.60
CA LYS A 38 3.45 -5.67 -10.80
C LYS A 38 3.14 -4.39 -11.58
N ALA A 39 1.86 -4.06 -11.78
CA ALA A 39 1.47 -2.85 -12.49
C ALA A 39 1.96 -1.57 -11.79
N TYR A 40 1.80 -1.48 -10.46
CA TYR A 40 2.27 -0.33 -9.69
C TYR A 40 3.79 -0.22 -9.63
N SER A 41 4.50 -1.35 -9.56
CA SER A 41 5.95 -1.34 -9.67
C SER A 41 6.43 -0.81 -11.02
N LEU A 42 5.81 -1.25 -12.12
CA LEU A 42 6.12 -0.77 -13.47
C LEU A 42 5.83 0.73 -13.63
N ALA A 43 4.79 1.22 -12.94
CA ALA A 43 4.46 2.64 -12.90
C ALA A 43 5.39 3.46 -11.99
N GLY A 44 6.33 2.83 -11.27
CA GLY A 44 7.28 3.53 -10.40
C GLY A 44 6.70 3.99 -9.06
N ILE A 45 5.58 3.41 -8.62
CA ILE A 45 4.99 3.68 -7.30
C ILE A 45 5.97 3.19 -6.23
N GLN A 46 6.38 4.10 -5.33
CA GLN A 46 7.44 3.80 -4.36
C GLN A 46 6.98 2.86 -3.25
N TYR A 47 5.69 2.95 -2.87
CA TYR A 47 5.16 2.30 -1.70
C TYR A 47 3.72 1.83 -1.92
N TYR A 48 3.49 0.54 -1.72
CA TYR A 48 2.20 -0.11 -1.96
C TYR A 48 1.89 -1.11 -0.87
N TRP A 49 0.69 -1.01 -0.29
CA TRP A 49 0.18 -1.86 0.77
C TRP A 49 -1.02 -2.67 0.31
N VAL A 50 -1.09 -3.91 0.74
CA VAL A 50 -2.29 -4.75 0.63
C VAL A 50 -2.64 -5.23 2.04
N LEU A 51 -3.78 -4.79 2.54
CA LEU A 51 -4.33 -5.21 3.83
C LEU A 51 -5.18 -6.47 3.60
N ASP A 52 -4.69 -7.63 4.01
CA ASP A 52 -5.45 -8.88 4.05
C ASP A 52 -6.31 -8.89 5.32
N VAL A 53 -7.62 -8.63 5.17
CA VAL A 53 -8.53 -8.59 6.32
C VAL A 53 -8.93 -9.98 6.82
N VAL A 54 -8.76 -11.01 5.99
CA VAL A 54 -9.09 -12.40 6.35
C VAL A 54 -7.99 -13.02 7.17
N LYS A 55 -6.73 -12.87 6.74
CA LYS A 55 -5.56 -13.31 7.52
C LYS A 55 -5.12 -12.30 8.57
N ARG A 56 -5.65 -11.08 8.51
CA ARG A 56 -5.33 -9.97 9.43
C ARG A 56 -3.84 -9.59 9.36
N GLU A 57 -3.36 -9.47 8.12
CA GLU A 57 -1.95 -9.24 7.78
C GLU A 57 -1.83 -8.04 6.81
N LEU A 58 -0.72 -7.32 6.90
CA LEU A 58 -0.38 -6.25 5.97
C LEU A 58 0.81 -6.70 5.11
N HIS A 59 0.59 -6.75 3.80
CA HIS A 59 1.64 -6.99 2.82
C HIS A 59 2.19 -5.66 2.32
N ILE A 60 3.51 -5.45 2.45
CA ILE A 60 4.16 -4.20 2.08
C ILE A 60 5.15 -4.43 0.95
N PHE A 61 4.96 -3.68 -0.13
CA PHE A 61 5.79 -3.67 -1.34
C PHE A 61 6.57 -2.36 -1.48
N ARG A 62 7.86 -2.46 -1.77
CA ARG A 62 8.80 -1.31 -1.85
C ARG A 62 9.80 -1.50 -3.00
N LYS A 63 10.50 -0.42 -3.35
CA LYS A 63 11.61 -0.45 -4.34
C LYS A 63 11.13 -0.99 -5.70
N PRO A 64 10.28 -0.21 -6.40
CA PRO A 64 9.75 -0.62 -7.69
C PRO A 64 10.88 -0.90 -8.70
N THR A 65 10.70 -1.93 -9.53
CA THR A 65 11.57 -2.21 -10.68
C THR A 65 10.74 -2.54 -11.92
N GLU A 66 11.40 -2.60 -13.07
CA GLU A 66 10.80 -3.04 -14.34
C GLU A 66 10.29 -4.50 -14.31
N ASN A 67 10.69 -5.31 -13.33
CA ASN A 67 10.26 -6.69 -13.19
C ASN A 67 9.27 -6.92 -12.04
N GLY A 68 8.80 -5.84 -11.39
CA GLY A 68 8.02 -5.90 -10.16
C GLY A 68 8.81 -5.41 -8.94
N TYR A 69 8.18 -5.35 -7.79
CA TYR A 69 8.85 -4.92 -6.56
C TYR A 69 9.98 -5.91 -6.21
N TYR A 70 11.19 -5.40 -6.00
CA TYR A 70 12.33 -6.25 -5.69
C TYR A 70 12.18 -6.82 -4.28
N LYS A 71 11.80 -8.10 -4.18
CA LYS A 71 12.02 -8.95 -3.00
C LYS A 71 11.53 -8.35 -1.66
N SER A 72 10.39 -7.67 -1.65
CA SER A 72 9.82 -7.08 -0.43
C SER A 72 8.33 -7.36 -0.36
N GLU A 73 8.01 -8.50 0.24
CA GLU A 73 6.74 -8.71 0.91
C GLU A 73 7.12 -8.75 2.39
N LEU A 74 7.12 -7.59 3.04
CA LEU A 74 7.14 -7.60 4.51
C LEU A 74 5.69 -7.82 4.94
N ILE A 75 5.45 -8.96 5.58
CA ILE A 75 4.16 -9.29 6.17
C ILE A 75 4.21 -8.87 7.63
N ILE A 76 3.31 -7.96 8.01
CA ILE A 76 3.12 -7.53 9.40
C ILE A 76 1.80 -8.15 9.87
N GLY A 77 1.83 -8.90 10.97
CA GLY A 77 0.61 -9.43 11.61
C GLY A 77 -0.13 -8.38 12.42
N GLU A 78 -1.36 -8.69 12.82
CA GLU A 78 -2.30 -7.78 13.51
C GLU A 78 -1.71 -6.96 14.67
N ASP A 79 -0.88 -7.57 15.52
CA ASP A 79 -0.27 -6.91 16.68
C ASP A 79 0.89 -5.96 16.30
N GLY A 80 1.25 -5.92 15.03
CA GLY A 80 2.33 -5.12 14.50
C GLY A 80 1.98 -3.64 14.38
N THR A 81 3.03 -2.84 14.24
CA THR A 81 2.93 -1.41 13.96
C THR A 81 3.71 -1.11 12.68
N VAL A 82 3.18 -0.21 11.87
CA VAL A 82 3.78 0.21 10.61
C VAL A 82 3.76 1.74 10.49
N SER A 83 4.76 2.29 9.83
CA SER A 83 4.77 3.69 9.38
C SER A 83 4.87 3.74 7.85
N PRO A 84 4.15 4.68 7.19
CA PRO A 84 4.41 5.02 5.80
C PRO A 84 5.85 5.53 5.61
N LEU A 85 6.45 5.27 4.44
CA LEU A 85 7.86 5.63 4.19
C LEU A 85 8.10 7.14 4.31
N GLU A 86 7.23 7.95 3.72
CA GLU A 86 7.33 9.42 3.71
C GLU A 86 6.84 10.07 5.01
N PHE A 87 6.26 9.27 5.93
CA PHE A 87 5.68 9.75 7.19
C PHE A 87 6.15 8.85 8.35
N PRO A 88 7.46 8.81 8.67
CA PRO A 88 8.00 7.88 9.66
C PRO A 88 7.47 8.09 11.09
N ASP A 89 7.09 9.34 11.41
CA ASP A 89 6.53 9.71 12.71
C ASP A 89 5.08 9.23 12.91
N LEU A 90 4.39 8.85 11.82
CA LEU A 90 3.03 8.31 11.87
C LEU A 90 3.08 6.79 12.11
N GLN A 91 2.92 6.40 13.36
CA GLN A 91 2.81 4.99 13.74
C GLN A 91 1.35 4.54 13.71
N ILE A 92 1.07 3.50 12.92
CA ILE A 92 -0.25 2.92 12.76
C ILE A 92 -0.20 1.47 13.27
N ARG A 93 -1.02 1.15 14.27
CA ARG A 93 -1.20 -0.25 14.69
C ARG A 93 -2.08 -0.96 13.67
N LEU A 94 -1.70 -2.18 13.29
CA LEU A 94 -2.48 -2.88 12.27
C LEU A 94 -3.88 -3.25 12.78
N SER A 95 -4.03 -3.56 14.07
CA SER A 95 -5.32 -3.74 14.73
C SER A 95 -6.29 -2.57 14.52
N ASP A 96 -5.79 -1.33 14.43
CA ASP A 96 -6.63 -0.13 14.30
C ASP A 96 -7.15 0.03 12.85
N MET A 97 -6.55 -0.67 11.89
CA MET A 97 -6.98 -0.70 10.49
C MET A 97 -7.95 -1.86 10.19
N LEU A 98 -8.12 -2.78 11.13
CA LEU A 98 -8.89 -4.01 10.95
C LEU A 98 -10.23 -3.92 11.69
N PRO A 99 -11.28 -4.61 11.19
CA PRO A 99 -12.49 -4.81 11.98
C PRO A 99 -12.15 -5.52 13.30
N PRO A 100 -12.87 -5.22 14.39
CA PRO A 100 -12.71 -5.94 15.65
C PRO A 100 -13.01 -7.43 15.44
N CYS A 101 -12.18 -8.31 16.00
CA CYS A 101 -12.53 -9.73 16.07
C CYS A 101 -13.85 -9.87 16.83
N GLU A 102 -14.85 -10.47 16.20
CA GLU A 102 -16.10 -10.82 16.89
C GLU A 102 -15.76 -11.63 18.15
N LYS A 103 -16.34 -11.24 19.29
CA LYS A 103 -16.24 -11.98 20.54
C LYS A 103 -17.24 -13.12 20.59
#